data_AF-A0A9Q3PZE9-F1
#
_entry.id   AF-A0A9Q3PZE9-F1
#
_cell.length_a   1.000
_cell.length_b   1.000
_cell.length_c   1.000
_cell.angle_alpha   90.00
_cell.angle_beta   90.00
_cell.angle_gamma   90.00
#
_symmetry.space_group_name_H-M   'P 1'
#
loop_
_entity.id
_entity.type
_entity.pdbx_description
1 polymer ?
#
loop_
_entity_poly.entity_id
_entity_poly.type
_entity_poly.pdbx_seq_one_letter_code
_entity_poly.pdbx_strand_id
1 'polypeptide(L)' 'MDWVTALPPSGEKSYNSCLVIVDRYRKTPIFLPCHKNDTAMDTALLPWSRHFSYR' A
#
# COMPACT_ATOMS: atom_id res chain seq x y z
N MET A 1 -8.63 6.46 -1.18
CA MET A 1 -7.74 5.28 -1.26
C MET A 1 -8.05 4.64 -2.60
N ASP A 2 -7.01 4.26 -3.33
CA ASP A 2 -7.16 3.65 -4.64
C ASP A 2 -6.03 2.64 -4.90
N TRP A 3 -6.21 1.76 -5.87
CA TRP A 3 -5.27 0.70 -6.21
C TRP A 3 -4.71 0.92 -7.60
N VAL A 4 -3.38 0.96 -7.70
CA VAL A 4 -2.66 0.85 -8.97
C VAL A 4 -2.34 -0.63 -9.17
N THR A 5 -3.00 -1.25 -10.14
CA THR A 5 -2.86 -2.68 -10.44
C THR A 5 -2.11 -2.91 -11.75
N ALA A 6 -1.75 -4.16 -12.02
CA ALA A 6 -1.06 -4.60 -13.24
C ALA A 6 0.33 -3.95 -13.45
N LEU A 7 1.01 -3.65 -12.34
CA LEU A 7 2.41 -3.24 -12.39
C LEU A 7 3.29 -4.46 -12.70
N PRO A 8 4.37 -4.29 -13.48
CA PRO A 8 5.35 -5.35 -13.64
C PRO A 8 5.91 -5.75 -12.26
N PRO A 9 6.10 -7.06 -12.00
CA PRO A 9 6.62 -7.52 -10.71
C PRO A 9 8.00 -6.89 -10.47
N SER A 10 8.15 -6.24 -9.31
CA SER A 10 9.38 -5.50 -8.98
C SER A 10 9.78 -5.64 -7.51
N GLY A 11 11.09 -5.51 -7.26
CA GLY A 11 11.72 -5.64 -5.94
C GLY A 11 11.88 -7.09 -5.45
N GLU A 12 12.52 -7.24 -4.29
CA GLU A 12 12.85 -8.56 -3.71
C GLU A 12 11.62 -9.45 -3.44
N LYS A 13 10.45 -8.84 -3.22
CA LYS A 13 9.19 -9.53 -2.94
C LYS A 13 8.24 -9.60 -4.14
N SER A 14 8.68 -9.18 -5.33
CA SER A 14 7.88 -9.21 -6.57
C SER A 14 6.49 -8.59 -6.39
N TYR A 15 6.43 -7.38 -5.81
CA TYR A 15 5.16 -6.65 -5.68
C TYR A 15 4.63 -6.31 -7.07
N ASN A 16 3.32 -6.51 -7.29
CA ASN A 16 2.66 -6.35 -8.60
C ASN A 16 1.49 -5.35 -8.55
N SER A 17 1.29 -4.71 -7.40
CA SER A 17 0.31 -3.65 -7.20
C SER A 17 0.81 -2.64 -6.18
N CYS A 18 0.19 -1.46 -6.18
CA CYS A 18 0.45 -0.43 -5.20
C CYS A 18 -0.87 0.14 -4.67
N LEU A 19 -0.97 0.19 -3.34
CA LEU A 19 -2.05 0.83 -2.62
C LEU A 19 -1.69 2.30 -2.39
N VAL A 20 -2.56 3.19 -2.86
CA VAL A 20 -2.40 4.63 -2.72
C VAL A 20 -3.37 5.14 -1.66
N ILE A 21 -2.80 5.67 -0.58
CA ILE A 21 -3.55 6.27 0.52
C ILE A 21 -3.26 7.77 0.51
N VAL A 22 -4.27 8.57 0.21
CA VAL A 22 -4.16 10.03 0.30
C VAL A 22 -4.71 10.46 1.64
N ASP A 23 -3.85 11.02 2.49
CA ASP A 23 -4.31 11.71 3.69
C ASP A 23 -4.99 13.02 3.29
N ARG A 24 -6.28 13.17 3.61
CA ARG A 24 -7.05 14.38 3.29
C ARG A 24 -6.51 15.60 4.05
N TYR A 25 -5.95 15.41 5.25
CA TYR A 25 -5.46 16.49 6.08
C TYR A 25 -4.11 17.00 5.60
N ARG A 26 -3.14 16.10 5.40
CA ARG A 26 -1.79 16.46 4.92
C ARG A 26 -1.69 16.68 3.42
N LYS A 27 -2.72 16.28 2.64
CA LYS A 27 -2.72 16.28 1.17
C LYS A 27 -1.54 15.49 0.57
N THR A 28 -0.89 14.65 1.37
CA THR A 28 0.26 13.84 0.96
C THR A 28 -0.22 12.45 0.56
N PRO A 29 0.13 11.96 -0.65
CA PRO A 29 -0.09 10.58 -1.03
C PRO A 29 0.95 9.67 -0.36
N ILE A 30 0.50 8.53 0.13
CA ILE A 30 1.30 7.45 0.68
C ILE A 30 1.18 6.25 -0.27
N PHE A 31 2.32 5.72 -0.69
CA PHE A 31 2.41 4.60 -1.60
C PHE A 31 2.87 3.35 -0.84
N LEU A 32 2.04 2.33 -0.83
CA LEU A 32 2.32 1.05 -0.19
C LEU A 32 2.44 -0.04 -1.26
N PRO A 33 3.58 -0.74 -1.36
CA PRO A 33 3.70 -1.87 -2.27
C PRO A 33 2.91 -3.06 -1.72
N CYS A 34 2.14 -3.72 -2.58
CA CYS A 34 1.27 -4.85 -2.21
C CYS A 34 1.12 -5.84 -3.37
N HIS A 35 0.52 -6.99 -3.10
CA HIS A 35 0.18 -7.99 -4.09
C HIS A 35 -1.30 -7.92 -4.44
N LYS A 36 -1.63 -8.12 -5.73
CA LYS A 36 -3.01 -8.12 -6.23
C LYS A 36 -3.91 -9.16 -5.53
N ASN A 37 -3.29 -10.22 -5.00
CA ASN A 37 -3.97 -11.33 -4.34
C ASN A 37 -3.95 -11.20 -2.81
N ASP A 38 -3.43 -10.11 -2.24
CA ASP A 38 -3.45 -9.90 -0.80
C ASP A 38 -4.90 -9.78 -0.30
N THR A 39 -5.16 -10.36 0.87
CA THR A 39 -6.47 -10.25 1.49
C THR A 39 -6.71 -8.82 1.99
N ALA A 40 -7.99 -8.43 2.10
CA ALA A 40 -8.35 -7.12 2.64
C ALA A 40 -7.80 -6.90 4.06
N MET A 41 -7.64 -7.97 4.84
CA MET A 41 -7.09 -7.93 6.19
C MET A 41 -5.59 -7.61 6.18
N ASP A 42 -4.80 -8.31 5.35
CA ASP A 42 -3.37 -8.03 5.18
C ASP A 42 -3.15 -6.58 4.72
N THR A 43 -3.96 -6.14 3.77
CA THR A 43 -3.91 -4.78 3.24
C THR A 43 -4.24 -3.73 4.31
N ALA A 44 -5.19 -4.01 5.20
CA ALA A 44 -5.56 -3.09 6.28
C ALA A 44 -4.48 -2.96 7.36
N LEU A 45 -3.64 -3.99 7.55
CA LEU A 45 -2.54 -3.98 8.50
C LEU A 45 -1.29 -3.27 7.94
N LEU A 46 -1.08 -3.26 6.61
CA LEU A 46 0.06 -2.61 5.97
C LEU A 46 0.26 -1.12 6.39
N PRO A 47 -0.77 -0.25 6.37
CA PRO A 47 -0.63 1.14 6.81
C PRO A 47 -0.31 1.24 8.30
N TRP A 48 -0.87 0.34 9.12
CA TRP A 48 -0.67 0.33 10.56
C TRP A 48 0.79 0.02 10.91
N SER A 49 1.32 -1.05 10.33
CA SER A 49 2.70 -1.51 10.55
C SER A 49 3.76 -0.57 9.97
N ARG A 50 3.46 0.16 8.88
CA ARG A 50 4.47 0.97 8.16
C ARG A 50 4.40 2.47 8.44
N HIS A 51 3.22 3.02 8.71
CA HIS A 51 3.04 4.47 8.84
C HIS A 51 2.45 4.93 10.17
N PHE A 52 1.52 4.18 10.77
CA PHE A 52 0.90 4.61 12.03
C PHE A 52 1.69 4.19 13.28
N SER A 53 2.50 3.12 13.21
CA SER A 53 3.29 2.63 14.35
C SER A 53 4.45 3.54 14.80
N TYR A 54 4.70 4.68 14.15
CA TYR A 54 5.71 5.68 14.57
C TYR A 54 5.09 6.82 15.37
N ARG A 55 4.22 6.49 16.33
CA ARG A 55 3.81 7.36 17.44
C ARG A 55 3.86 6.59 18.75
#